data_AF-A0A8H5V6Y2-F1
#
_entry.id   AF-A0A8H5V6Y2-F1
#
_cell.length_a   1.000
_cell.length_b   1.000
_cell.length_c   1.000
_cell.angle_alpha   90.00
_cell.angle_beta   90.00
_cell.angle_gamma   90.00
#
_symmetry.space_group_name_H-M   'P 1'
#
loop_
_entity.id
_entity.type
_entity.pdbx_description
1 polymer ?
#
loop_
_entity_poly.entity_id
_entity_poly.type
_entity_poly.pdbx_seq_one_letter_code
_entity_poly.pdbx_strand_id
1 'polypeptide(L)'
;MQFRYRSSPNQNQLPPHVDRKLFSYHTEALSNNKAASFNVRLNHLTSNLPPAHQARLLCEHFIATIQPTFGVLHVPSTRSLVYSCVGSDKGAVKFDELLMLFSIFAGAALAWTDELLHRLEATKANAVSAFDCYFQSALSIIEDTGTPLPPSVTAVSAICTLAHVAINSDDVLPIKALDLRSRCYNMCREMMIHRLDSPAAQKERDRSPANNIELEVQRRVWWNIVASDWLTSFSGSSQEGIYTFIPRLMRVKQPRNVDDAALTALGDITDLPITVPTDMTFFFLRLRTAEISREIIDTIAPLADDAPEEDYEVILQLDRKLQDFVKGLPEFCKLDPESMLKSEDICKSRPFIYWQRISLHLGIHARICRLHRPYHLAAYSDPRYSYSRTTILSSAYKILELRRMMDDPVAKLHFRPERYWVIFLHVTSAAIALAVDLSHNPDTPDAEAIKEKVRVAYETLNKSRKNAESLIRGIEKNMEQVMGTVQKQRANAVISASPAGTSSANLGSVPESAFMDMSDVTVGMQEDGFGDEHSHQLWSDFLAAVPDLEEFQWTSLLQDLDFDPSNFS
;
A
#
# COMPACT_ATOMS: atom_id res chain seq x y z
N MET A 1 -16.04 -26.73 53.02
CA MET A 1 -16.94 -27.84 53.39
C MET A 1 -17.65 -28.27 52.10
N GLN A 2 -17.14 -29.27 51.38
CA GLN A 2 -17.73 -30.63 51.22
C GLN A 2 -19.24 -30.59 50.92
N PHE A 3 -19.76 -31.23 49.87
CA PHE A 3 -19.96 -32.68 49.73
C PHE A 3 -20.12 -33.05 48.23
N ARG A 4 -19.31 -33.95 47.67
CA ARG A 4 -19.45 -35.43 47.59
C ARG A 4 -20.48 -35.96 46.58
N TYR A 5 -19.92 -36.67 45.60
CA TYR A 5 -20.47 -37.77 44.81
C TYR A 5 -21.38 -38.74 45.60
N ARG A 6 -22.41 -39.25 44.92
CA ARG A 6 -22.89 -40.64 45.07
C ARG A 6 -23.29 -41.23 43.71
N SER A 7 -22.97 -42.51 43.58
CA SER A 7 -22.96 -43.32 42.36
C SER A 7 -24.13 -44.32 42.34
N SER A 8 -24.72 -44.53 41.15
CA SER A 8 -25.19 -45.81 40.56
C SER A 8 -26.35 -46.62 41.22
N PRO A 9 -26.96 -47.65 40.55
CA PRO A 9 -27.20 -47.94 39.12
C PRO A 9 -28.62 -48.56 38.81
N ASN A 10 -28.80 -49.05 37.57
CA ASN A 10 -29.78 -50.02 37.03
C ASN A 10 -31.16 -49.49 36.58
N GLN A 11 -31.81 -49.96 35.51
CA GLN A 11 -31.53 -50.89 34.41
C GLN A 11 -32.67 -50.70 33.38
N ASN A 12 -32.35 -50.89 32.09
CA ASN A 12 -33.21 -51.37 30.99
C ASN A 12 -34.62 -50.78 30.78
N GLN A 13 -34.79 -50.06 29.68
CA GLN A 13 -35.78 -50.39 28.63
C GLN A 13 -35.53 -49.53 27.37
N LEU A 14 -35.19 -50.19 26.26
CA LEU A 14 -35.11 -49.63 24.90
C LEU A 14 -36.12 -50.41 24.03
N PRO A 15 -36.93 -49.72 23.23
CA PRO A 15 -37.31 -50.23 21.91
C PRO A 15 -37.24 -49.10 20.83
N PRO A 16 -37.49 -49.37 19.55
CA PRO A 16 -36.52 -49.93 18.60
C PRO A 16 -36.25 -49.00 17.39
N HIS A 17 -35.12 -49.27 16.72
CA HIS A 17 -34.75 -48.93 15.34
C HIS A 17 -35.21 -47.58 14.74
N VAL A 18 -34.28 -46.63 14.74
CA VAL A 18 -34.08 -45.74 13.59
C VAL A 18 -32.65 -45.96 13.11
N ASP A 19 -32.51 -46.66 11.98
CA ASP A 19 -31.24 -46.79 11.26
C ASP A 19 -30.79 -45.42 10.76
N ARG A 20 -30.15 -44.63 11.62
CA ARG A 20 -29.24 -43.57 11.18
C ARG A 20 -27.99 -44.28 10.69
N LYS A 21 -27.90 -44.46 9.37
CA LYS A 21 -26.63 -44.75 8.70
C LYS A 21 -25.59 -43.73 9.18
N LEU A 22 -24.71 -44.15 10.09
CA LEU A 22 -23.48 -43.47 10.43
C LEU A 22 -22.74 -43.23 9.11
N PHE A 23 -22.34 -41.97 8.87
CA PHE A 23 -21.57 -41.49 7.72
C PHE A 23 -20.71 -42.60 7.08
N SER A 24 -21.23 -43.20 6.00
CA SER A 24 -20.47 -44.12 5.18
C SER A 24 -19.51 -43.29 4.33
N TYR A 25 -18.27 -43.15 4.78
CA TYR A 25 -17.19 -42.65 3.95
C TYR A 25 -16.92 -43.66 2.83
N HIS A 26 -17.32 -43.33 1.60
CA HIS A 26 -16.80 -44.00 0.42
C HIS A 26 -15.32 -43.67 0.31
N THR A 27 -14.49 -44.64 0.67
CA THR A 27 -13.04 -44.58 0.41
C THR A 27 -12.81 -45.28 -0.93
N GLU A 28 -13.18 -44.62 -2.03
CA GLU A 28 -12.94 -45.13 -3.38
C GLU A 28 -11.75 -44.42 -4.03
N ALA A 29 -10.74 -45.19 -4.44
CA ALA A 29 -9.76 -44.95 -5.52
C ALA A 29 -9.22 -43.52 -5.78
N LEU A 30 -9.08 -42.67 -4.76
CA LEU A 30 -8.67 -41.27 -4.91
C LEU A 30 -7.18 -41.02 -5.19
N SER A 31 -6.27 -41.98 -4.92
CA SER A 31 -4.83 -41.69 -4.96
C SER A 31 -4.26 -41.52 -6.38
N ASN A 32 -4.63 -42.40 -7.32
CA ASN A 32 -4.13 -42.34 -8.70
C ASN A 32 -4.70 -41.15 -9.47
N ASN A 33 -5.95 -40.77 -9.19
CA ASN A 33 -6.61 -39.63 -9.85
C ASN A 33 -6.06 -38.28 -9.33
N LYS A 34 -5.74 -38.20 -8.03
CA LYS A 34 -5.08 -37.01 -7.44
C LYS A 34 -3.66 -36.81 -7.97
N ALA A 35 -2.85 -37.86 -8.08
CA ALA A 35 -1.49 -37.75 -8.60
C ALA A 35 -1.48 -37.35 -10.09
N ALA A 36 -2.40 -37.88 -10.90
CA ALA A 36 -2.58 -37.46 -12.29
C ALA A 36 -3.02 -35.99 -12.40
N SER A 37 -4.01 -35.57 -11.59
CA SER A 37 -4.48 -34.19 -11.54
C SER A 37 -3.38 -33.21 -11.10
N PHE A 38 -2.58 -33.57 -10.09
CA PHE A 38 -1.41 -32.82 -9.62
C PHE A 38 -0.41 -32.58 -10.77
N ASN A 39 -0.03 -33.64 -11.49
CA ASN A 39 0.94 -33.54 -12.58
C ASN A 39 0.39 -32.74 -13.77
N VAL A 40 -0.88 -32.91 -14.13
CA VAL A 40 -1.52 -32.13 -15.19
C VAL A 40 -1.49 -30.63 -14.87
N ARG A 41 -1.86 -30.26 -13.65
CA ARG A 41 -1.84 -28.86 -13.21
C ARG A 41 -0.43 -28.29 -13.16
N LEU A 42 0.52 -29.03 -12.60
CA LEU A 42 1.93 -28.61 -12.54
C LEU A 42 2.49 -28.39 -13.96
N ASN A 43 2.18 -29.29 -14.90
CA ASN A 43 2.59 -29.14 -16.30
C ASN A 43 1.93 -27.94 -16.98
N HIS A 44 0.63 -27.70 -16.72
CA HIS A 44 -0.08 -26.53 -17.25
C HIS A 44 0.56 -25.23 -16.74
N LEU A 45 0.78 -25.10 -15.44
CA LEU A 45 1.45 -23.92 -14.87
C LEU A 45 2.87 -23.78 -15.42
N THR A 46 3.65 -24.86 -15.47
CA THR A 46 5.01 -24.83 -16.04
C THR A 46 4.99 -24.36 -17.51
N SER A 47 3.94 -24.65 -18.27
CA SER A 47 3.79 -24.18 -19.66
C SER A 47 3.55 -22.68 -19.78
N ASN A 48 3.13 -22.00 -18.69
CA ASN A 48 2.98 -20.55 -18.66
C ASN A 48 4.32 -19.83 -18.42
N LEU A 49 5.41 -20.54 -18.09
CA LEU A 49 6.72 -19.92 -17.92
C LEU A 49 7.25 -19.39 -19.27
N PRO A 50 7.82 -18.17 -19.29
CA PRO A 50 8.39 -17.64 -20.51
C PRO A 50 9.70 -18.37 -20.89
N PRO A 51 10.18 -18.20 -22.14
CA PRO A 51 11.50 -18.68 -22.54
C PRO A 51 12.60 -18.22 -21.58
N ALA A 52 13.62 -19.07 -21.39
CA ALA A 52 14.69 -18.86 -20.40
C ALA A 52 15.35 -17.47 -20.46
N HIS A 53 15.57 -16.93 -21.67
CA HIS A 53 16.15 -15.60 -21.84
C HIS A 53 15.22 -14.50 -21.30
N GLN A 54 13.91 -14.59 -21.58
CA GLN A 54 12.92 -13.63 -21.11
C GLN A 54 12.74 -13.72 -19.58
N ALA A 55 12.71 -14.94 -19.02
CA ALA A 55 12.66 -15.16 -17.58
C ALA A 55 13.82 -14.47 -16.83
N ARG A 56 15.04 -14.54 -17.39
CA ARG A 56 16.21 -13.85 -16.83
C ARG A 56 16.07 -12.33 -16.90
N LEU A 57 15.57 -11.81 -18.03
CA LEU A 57 15.31 -10.37 -18.21
C LEU A 57 14.27 -9.86 -17.20
N LEU A 58 13.16 -10.57 -17.03
CA LEU A 58 12.13 -10.24 -16.05
C LEU A 58 12.67 -10.28 -14.62
N CYS A 59 13.50 -11.28 -14.29
CA CYS A 59 14.12 -11.38 -12.97
C CYS A 59 15.05 -10.20 -12.67
N GLU A 60 15.97 -9.86 -13.58
CA GLU A 60 16.85 -8.69 -13.38
C GLU A 60 16.06 -7.38 -13.34
N HIS A 61 14.99 -7.27 -14.12
CA HIS A 61 14.12 -6.10 -14.09
C HIS A 61 13.41 -5.94 -12.75
N PHE A 62 12.84 -7.02 -12.19
CA PHE A 62 12.25 -7.02 -10.85
C PHE A 62 13.28 -6.59 -9.79
N ILE A 63 14.50 -7.15 -9.86
CA ILE A 63 15.59 -6.84 -8.93
C ILE A 63 15.99 -5.36 -9.03
N ALA A 64 15.95 -4.76 -10.22
CA ALA A 64 16.29 -3.35 -10.40
C ALA A 64 15.18 -2.38 -10.00
N THR A 65 13.91 -2.76 -10.17
CA THR A 65 12.77 -1.82 -10.10
C THR A 65 11.89 -1.96 -8.85
N ILE A 66 11.79 -3.15 -8.26
CA ILE A 66 10.91 -3.43 -7.11
C ILE A 66 11.71 -3.79 -5.87
N GLN A 67 12.68 -4.70 -6.01
CA GLN A 67 13.46 -5.19 -4.86
C GLN A 67 14.09 -4.08 -4.00
N PRO A 68 14.59 -2.94 -4.55
CA PRO A 68 15.22 -1.92 -3.71
C PRO A 68 14.27 -1.25 -2.71
N THR A 69 12.97 -1.19 -2.98
CA THR A 69 11.97 -0.66 -2.02
C THR A 69 11.24 -1.77 -1.26
N PHE A 70 11.22 -3.00 -1.80
CA PHE A 70 10.61 -4.16 -1.16
C PHE A 70 11.53 -4.80 -0.10
N GLY A 71 12.78 -5.09 -0.45
CA GLY A 71 13.85 -5.53 0.46
C GLY A 71 13.64 -6.88 1.15
N VAL A 72 12.75 -7.75 0.64
CA VAL A 72 12.45 -9.04 1.29
C VAL A 72 13.31 -10.18 0.75
N LEU A 73 13.47 -10.26 -0.58
CA LEU A 73 14.17 -11.37 -1.20
C LEU A 73 15.68 -11.28 -0.97
N HIS A 74 16.36 -12.42 -0.96
CA HIS A 74 17.82 -12.48 -1.03
C HIS A 74 18.23 -12.62 -2.50
N VAL A 75 18.74 -11.55 -3.10
CA VAL A 75 18.94 -11.42 -4.55
C VAL A 75 19.75 -12.57 -5.16
N PRO A 76 20.91 -12.99 -4.61
CA PRO A 76 21.67 -14.13 -5.14
C PRO A 76 20.86 -15.44 -5.16
N SER A 77 20.13 -15.74 -4.09
CA SER A 77 19.29 -16.95 -4.01
C SER A 77 18.13 -16.89 -5.01
N THR A 78 17.49 -15.73 -5.14
CA THR A 78 16.40 -15.52 -6.10
C THR A 78 16.85 -15.71 -7.54
N ARG A 79 18.00 -15.12 -7.94
CA ARG A 79 18.57 -15.36 -9.28
C ARG A 79 18.85 -16.82 -9.52
N SER A 80 19.52 -17.49 -8.56
CA SER A 80 19.84 -18.91 -8.66
C SER A 80 18.57 -19.76 -8.85
N LEU A 81 17.52 -19.46 -8.08
CA LEU A 81 16.23 -20.15 -8.19
C LEU A 81 15.64 -19.98 -9.60
N VAL A 82 15.44 -18.74 -10.06
CA VAL A 82 14.86 -18.48 -11.39
C VAL A 82 15.66 -19.16 -12.48
N TYR A 83 17.00 -19.05 -12.44
CA TYR A 83 17.86 -19.55 -13.51
C TYR A 83 17.86 -21.08 -13.56
N SER A 84 17.75 -21.74 -12.40
CA SER A 84 17.64 -23.20 -12.31
C SER A 84 16.30 -23.72 -12.83
N CYS A 85 15.19 -23.05 -12.52
CA CYS A 85 13.85 -23.45 -12.95
C CYS A 85 13.62 -23.30 -14.47
N VAL A 86 14.31 -22.37 -15.13
CA VAL A 86 14.17 -22.10 -16.58
C VAL A 86 15.35 -22.62 -17.42
N GLY A 87 16.35 -23.24 -16.79
CA GLY A 87 17.54 -23.76 -17.46
C GLY A 87 17.30 -25.04 -18.27
N SER A 88 18.29 -25.42 -19.07
CA SER A 88 18.24 -26.66 -19.88
C SER A 88 18.28 -27.93 -19.02
N ASP A 89 18.97 -27.89 -17.89
CA ASP A 89 19.03 -28.97 -16.88
C ASP A 89 17.94 -28.82 -15.81
N LYS A 90 16.70 -28.53 -16.22
CA LYS A 90 15.61 -28.31 -15.26
C LYS A 90 15.24 -29.61 -14.53
N GLY A 91 15.35 -29.58 -13.19
CA GLY A 91 14.69 -30.56 -12.33
C GLY A 91 13.16 -30.38 -12.35
N ALA A 92 12.44 -31.27 -11.66
CA ALA A 92 10.99 -31.09 -11.48
C ALA A 92 10.72 -29.85 -10.62
N VAL A 93 10.14 -28.80 -11.23
CA VAL A 93 9.79 -27.54 -10.56
C VAL A 93 8.63 -27.78 -9.59
N LYS A 94 8.69 -27.17 -8.41
CA LYS A 94 7.64 -27.27 -7.38
C LYS A 94 6.66 -26.11 -7.43
N PHE A 95 5.51 -26.27 -6.77
CA PHE A 95 4.48 -25.23 -6.70
C PHE A 95 4.95 -23.95 -6.01
N ASP A 96 5.75 -24.04 -4.94
CA ASP A 96 6.29 -22.86 -4.25
C ASP A 96 7.35 -22.13 -5.08
N GLU A 97 8.16 -22.87 -5.84
CA GLU A 97 9.11 -22.32 -6.80
C GLU A 97 8.38 -21.61 -7.96
N LEU A 98 7.36 -22.24 -8.56
CA LEU A 98 6.50 -21.61 -9.57
C LEU A 98 5.82 -20.36 -9.04
N LEU A 99 5.31 -20.40 -7.81
CA LEU A 99 4.68 -19.26 -7.17
C LEU A 99 5.66 -18.09 -7.05
N MET A 100 6.91 -18.36 -6.65
CA MET A 100 7.96 -17.34 -6.59
C MET A 100 8.25 -16.75 -7.98
N LEU A 101 8.43 -17.60 -8.99
CA LEU A 101 8.68 -17.16 -10.37
C LEU A 101 7.55 -16.27 -10.89
N PHE A 102 6.29 -16.70 -10.76
CA PHE A 102 5.15 -15.92 -11.20
C PHE A 102 4.99 -14.62 -10.43
N SER A 103 5.27 -14.60 -9.13
CA SER A 103 5.23 -13.36 -8.33
C SER A 103 6.28 -12.34 -8.81
N ILE A 104 7.49 -12.81 -9.12
CA ILE A 104 8.57 -11.98 -9.69
C ILE A 104 8.21 -11.49 -11.08
N PHE A 105 7.71 -12.36 -11.95
CA PHE A 105 7.38 -12.00 -13.33
C PHE A 105 6.17 -11.08 -13.41
N ALA A 106 5.15 -11.28 -12.56
CA ALA A 106 4.06 -10.34 -12.41
C ALA A 106 4.59 -8.97 -11.96
N GLY A 107 5.45 -8.91 -10.94
CA GLY A 107 6.07 -7.65 -10.53
C GLY A 107 6.87 -6.97 -11.65
N ALA A 108 7.69 -7.73 -12.38
CA ALA A 108 8.46 -7.19 -13.50
C ALA A 108 7.56 -6.66 -14.62
N ALA A 109 6.49 -7.39 -14.94
CA ALA A 109 5.50 -7.01 -15.92
C ALA A 109 4.70 -5.79 -15.47
N LEU A 110 4.35 -5.66 -14.19
CA LEU A 110 3.70 -4.47 -13.62
C LEU A 110 4.60 -3.24 -13.73
N ALA A 111 5.88 -3.39 -13.39
CA ALA A 111 6.88 -2.33 -13.36
C ALA A 111 7.61 -2.12 -14.70
N TRP A 112 7.02 -2.53 -15.83
CA TRP A 112 7.67 -2.46 -17.15
C TRP A 112 8.22 -1.07 -17.47
N THR A 113 9.39 -1.02 -18.12
CA THR A 113 10.01 0.20 -18.66
C THR A 113 10.18 0.09 -20.17
N ASP A 114 10.41 1.21 -20.85
CA ASP A 114 10.65 1.20 -22.30
C ASP A 114 11.88 0.35 -22.66
N GLU A 115 12.90 0.33 -21.81
CA GLU A 115 14.09 -0.52 -21.97
C GLU A 115 13.75 -2.01 -21.86
N LEU A 116 12.93 -2.41 -20.89
CA LEU A 116 12.49 -3.80 -20.77
C LEU A 116 11.68 -4.22 -22.00
N LEU A 117 10.73 -3.38 -22.43
CA LEU A 117 9.89 -3.64 -23.60
C LEU A 117 10.73 -3.78 -24.87
N HIS A 118 11.70 -2.90 -25.07
CA HIS A 118 12.63 -2.97 -26.19
C HIS A 118 13.44 -4.26 -26.18
N ARG A 119 14.02 -4.64 -25.03
CA ARG A 119 14.82 -5.88 -24.89
C ARG A 119 14.00 -7.17 -25.05
N LEU A 120 12.71 -7.12 -24.76
CA LEU A 120 11.78 -8.25 -24.92
C LEU A 120 11.07 -8.24 -26.28
N GLU A 121 11.30 -7.23 -27.12
CA GLU A 121 10.53 -7.01 -28.36
C GLU A 121 9.01 -7.00 -28.12
N ALA A 122 8.60 -6.43 -26.97
CA ALA A 122 7.25 -6.49 -26.45
C ALA A 122 6.56 -5.12 -26.49
N THR A 123 5.24 -5.13 -26.65
CA THR A 123 4.41 -3.92 -26.53
C THR A 123 3.91 -3.71 -25.10
N LYS A 124 3.40 -2.52 -24.81
CA LYS A 124 2.71 -2.23 -23.53
C LYS A 124 1.55 -3.20 -23.26
N ALA A 125 0.81 -3.59 -24.32
CA ALA A 125 -0.28 -4.55 -24.20
C ALA A 125 0.23 -5.96 -23.84
N ASN A 126 1.41 -6.35 -24.36
CA ASN A 126 2.03 -7.61 -23.96
C ASN A 126 2.42 -7.60 -22.47
N ALA A 127 2.94 -6.49 -21.94
CA ALA A 127 3.27 -6.39 -20.52
C ALA A 127 2.04 -6.49 -19.61
N VAL A 128 0.93 -5.83 -19.98
CA VAL A 128 -0.35 -5.94 -19.23
C VAL A 128 -0.86 -7.39 -19.26
N SER A 129 -0.90 -8.01 -20.44
CA SER A 129 -1.33 -9.42 -20.56
C SER A 129 -0.41 -10.39 -19.82
N ALA A 130 0.89 -10.13 -19.80
CA ALA A 130 1.86 -10.91 -19.03
C ALA A 130 1.65 -10.76 -17.52
N PHE A 131 1.40 -9.54 -17.05
CA PHE A 131 1.04 -9.30 -15.65
C PHE A 131 -0.18 -10.14 -15.25
N ASP A 132 -1.27 -10.05 -16.01
CA ASP A 132 -2.50 -10.80 -15.73
C ASP A 132 -2.24 -12.31 -15.72
N CYS A 133 -1.54 -12.83 -16.73
CA CYS A 133 -1.22 -14.25 -16.83
C CYS A 133 -0.42 -14.76 -15.62
N TYR A 134 0.65 -14.05 -15.25
CA TYR A 134 1.51 -14.45 -14.13
C TYR A 134 0.81 -14.26 -12.78
N PHE A 135 0.11 -13.15 -12.59
CA PHE A 135 -0.62 -12.86 -11.36
C PHE A 135 -1.73 -13.90 -11.11
N GLN A 136 -2.51 -14.23 -12.13
CA GLN A 136 -3.55 -15.26 -12.04
C GLN A 136 -2.97 -16.67 -11.87
N SER A 137 -1.84 -16.97 -12.52
CA SER A 137 -1.14 -18.25 -12.31
C SER A 137 -0.68 -18.38 -10.86
N ALA A 138 -0.12 -17.31 -10.26
CA ALA A 138 0.27 -17.27 -8.86
C ALA A 138 -0.94 -17.42 -7.91
N LEU A 139 -2.03 -16.69 -8.15
CA LEU A 139 -3.27 -16.82 -7.37
C LEU A 139 -3.83 -18.23 -7.43
N SER A 140 -3.87 -18.85 -8.62
CA SER A 140 -4.36 -20.22 -8.78
C SER A 140 -3.57 -21.23 -7.96
N ILE A 141 -2.29 -20.97 -7.68
CA ILE A 141 -1.45 -21.80 -6.79
C ILE A 141 -1.86 -21.60 -5.33
N ILE A 142 -2.05 -20.35 -4.91
CA ILE A 142 -2.39 -19.97 -3.53
C ILE A 142 -3.82 -20.38 -3.14
N GLU A 143 -4.76 -20.33 -4.09
CA GLU A 143 -6.19 -20.58 -3.85
C GLU A 143 -6.58 -22.06 -3.91
N ASP A 144 -5.71 -22.91 -4.43
CA ASP A 144 -6.01 -24.33 -4.54
C ASP A 144 -5.95 -25.04 -3.19
N THR A 145 -7.08 -25.66 -2.84
CA THR A 145 -7.23 -26.46 -1.62
C THR A 145 -6.82 -27.92 -1.83
N GLY A 146 -6.67 -28.37 -3.09
CA GLY A 146 -6.31 -29.75 -3.42
C GLY A 146 -4.82 -30.08 -3.24
N THR A 147 -3.94 -29.10 -3.44
CA THR A 147 -2.49 -29.21 -3.27
C THR A 147 -1.97 -28.03 -2.42
N PRO A 148 -2.13 -28.11 -1.09
CA PRO A 148 -1.70 -27.02 -0.21
C PRO A 148 -0.20 -26.77 -0.35
N LEU A 149 0.19 -25.49 -0.32
CA LEU A 149 1.59 -25.08 -0.37
C LEU A 149 2.34 -25.56 0.89
N PRO A 150 3.59 -26.01 0.76
CA PRO A 150 4.40 -26.35 1.92
C PRO A 150 4.73 -25.09 2.73
N PRO A 151 4.83 -25.18 4.06
CA PRO A 151 5.35 -24.09 4.90
C PRO A 151 6.86 -23.94 4.70
N SER A 152 7.24 -23.22 3.65
CA SER A 152 8.63 -22.98 3.24
C SER A 152 8.95 -21.48 3.13
N VAL A 153 10.25 -21.15 3.25
CA VAL A 153 10.73 -19.77 3.04
C VAL A 153 10.40 -19.29 1.64
N THR A 154 10.51 -20.16 0.64
CA THR A 154 10.13 -19.88 -0.75
C THR A 154 8.64 -19.52 -0.84
N ALA A 155 7.75 -20.34 -0.29
CA ALA A 155 6.31 -20.12 -0.35
C ALA A 155 5.90 -18.81 0.33
N VAL A 156 6.34 -18.58 1.58
CA VAL A 156 5.95 -17.37 2.32
C VAL A 156 6.53 -16.11 1.69
N SER A 157 7.76 -16.16 1.17
CA SER A 157 8.38 -15.03 0.47
C SER A 157 7.67 -14.73 -0.86
N ALA A 158 7.20 -15.76 -1.56
CA ALA A 158 6.44 -15.61 -2.79
C ALA A 158 5.07 -14.97 -2.54
N ILE A 159 4.32 -15.43 -1.53
CA ILE A 159 3.05 -14.81 -1.12
C ILE A 159 3.27 -13.35 -0.70
N CYS A 160 4.32 -13.08 0.08
CA CYS A 160 4.70 -11.71 0.47
C CYS A 160 5.03 -10.83 -0.75
N THR A 161 5.72 -11.38 -1.73
CA THR A 161 6.07 -10.70 -2.99
C THR A 161 4.82 -10.40 -3.80
N LEU A 162 3.93 -11.37 -3.98
CA LEU A 162 2.68 -11.19 -4.72
C LEU A 162 1.79 -10.16 -4.03
N ALA A 163 1.72 -10.15 -2.69
CA ALA A 163 0.99 -9.14 -1.93
C ALA A 163 1.55 -7.72 -2.17
N HIS A 164 2.88 -7.59 -2.28
CA HIS A 164 3.54 -6.33 -2.62
C HIS A 164 3.29 -5.92 -4.07
N VAL A 165 3.19 -6.86 -4.99
CA VAL A 165 2.81 -6.58 -6.38
C VAL A 165 1.33 -6.14 -6.45
N ALA A 166 0.43 -6.87 -5.78
CA ALA A 166 -1.01 -6.63 -5.79
C ALA A 166 -1.41 -5.24 -5.25
N ILE A 167 -0.72 -4.73 -4.21
CA ILE A 167 -1.04 -3.39 -3.67
C ILE A 167 -0.65 -2.26 -4.65
N ASN A 168 0.20 -2.56 -5.64
CA ASN A 168 0.67 -1.60 -6.63
C ASN A 168 0.07 -1.85 -8.03
N SER A 169 -0.89 -2.77 -8.18
CA SER A 169 -1.54 -3.02 -9.47
C SER A 169 -2.83 -2.22 -9.66
N ASP A 170 -3.21 -2.05 -10.93
CA ASP A 170 -4.19 -1.07 -11.42
C ASP A 170 -5.68 -1.42 -11.14
N ASP A 171 -6.01 -2.68 -10.87
CA ASP A 171 -7.38 -3.07 -10.49
C ASP A 171 -7.70 -2.58 -9.06
N VAL A 172 -9.00 -2.54 -8.69
CA VAL A 172 -9.53 -2.24 -7.34
C VAL A 172 -9.14 -3.34 -6.32
N LEU A 173 -7.84 -3.60 -6.21
CA LEU A 173 -7.17 -4.69 -5.51
C LEU A 173 -6.69 -4.41 -4.07
N PRO A 174 -7.06 -3.33 -3.34
CA PRO A 174 -6.76 -3.28 -1.92
C PRO A 174 -7.20 -4.57 -1.21
N ILE A 175 -8.37 -5.11 -1.57
CA ILE A 175 -8.89 -6.34 -0.97
C ILE A 175 -8.03 -7.57 -1.28
N LYS A 176 -7.63 -7.82 -2.55
CA LYS A 176 -6.78 -9.00 -2.86
C LYS A 176 -5.40 -8.86 -2.25
N ALA A 177 -4.83 -7.65 -2.21
CA ALA A 177 -3.57 -7.41 -1.51
C ALA A 177 -3.70 -7.70 0.00
N LEU A 178 -4.82 -7.33 0.63
CA LEU A 178 -5.10 -7.62 2.04
C LEU A 178 -5.36 -9.12 2.28
N ASP A 179 -6.03 -9.83 1.38
CA ASP A 179 -6.17 -11.30 1.44
C ASP A 179 -4.79 -11.98 1.37
N LEU A 180 -3.97 -11.60 0.39
CA LEU A 180 -2.61 -12.13 0.26
C LEU A 180 -1.74 -11.83 1.49
N ARG A 181 -1.85 -10.64 2.09
CA ARG A 181 -1.18 -10.33 3.36
C ARG A 181 -1.68 -11.21 4.50
N SER A 182 -2.98 -11.47 4.57
CA SER A 182 -3.57 -12.37 5.58
C SER A 182 -3.09 -13.81 5.40
N ARG A 183 -3.00 -14.30 4.16
CA ARG A 183 -2.41 -15.62 3.85
C ARG A 183 -0.93 -15.68 4.19
N CYS A 184 -0.17 -14.62 3.89
CA CYS A 184 1.24 -14.51 4.28
C CYS A 184 1.40 -14.57 5.80
N TYR A 185 0.57 -13.84 6.55
CA TYR A 185 0.54 -13.88 8.01
C TYR A 185 0.24 -15.28 8.54
N ASN A 186 -0.75 -15.97 7.99
CA ASN A 186 -1.10 -17.34 8.40
C ASN A 186 0.04 -18.32 8.12
N MET A 187 0.70 -18.22 6.96
CA MET A 187 1.90 -19.01 6.64
C MET A 187 3.06 -18.70 7.60
N CYS A 188 3.30 -17.42 7.92
CA CYS A 188 4.30 -17.04 8.92
C CYS A 188 4.01 -17.65 10.31
N ARG A 189 2.73 -17.77 10.68
CA ARG A 189 2.33 -18.40 11.95
C ARG A 189 2.52 -19.90 11.93
N GLU A 190 2.18 -20.56 10.83
CA GLU A 190 2.43 -22.00 10.64
C GLU A 190 3.93 -22.32 10.74
N MET A 191 4.78 -21.47 10.15
CA MET A 191 6.24 -21.53 10.25
C MET A 191 6.79 -21.01 11.59
N MET A 192 5.94 -20.56 12.51
CA MET A 192 6.31 -20.00 13.82
C MET A 192 7.28 -18.80 13.75
N ILE A 193 7.27 -18.04 12.65
CA ILE A 193 8.18 -16.90 12.42
C ILE A 193 8.01 -15.82 13.50
N HIS A 194 6.80 -15.59 14.01
CA HIS A 194 6.52 -14.68 15.12
C HIS A 194 7.33 -14.95 16.40
N ARG A 195 7.95 -16.13 16.53
CA ARG A 195 8.84 -16.51 17.63
C ARG A 195 10.21 -17.01 17.17
N LEU A 196 10.61 -16.63 15.95
CA LEU A 196 11.85 -17.06 15.28
C LEU A 196 13.09 -16.85 16.15
N ASP A 197 13.12 -15.78 16.93
CA ASP A 197 14.24 -15.42 17.82
C ASP A 197 13.89 -15.58 19.30
N SER A 198 12.96 -16.48 19.65
CA SER A 198 12.74 -16.87 21.04
C SER A 198 13.97 -17.59 21.64
N PRO A 199 14.18 -17.55 22.97
CA PRO A 199 15.29 -18.27 23.61
C PRO A 199 15.31 -19.78 23.28
N ALA A 200 14.14 -20.40 23.13
CA ALA A 200 14.02 -21.80 22.75
C ALA A 200 14.52 -22.05 21.32
N ALA A 201 14.11 -21.22 20.36
CA ALA A 201 14.55 -21.33 18.96
C ALA A 201 16.05 -21.04 18.81
N GLN A 202 16.60 -20.09 19.58
CA GLN A 202 18.04 -19.83 19.60
C GLN A 202 18.82 -21.06 20.11
N LYS A 203 18.39 -21.65 21.23
CA LYS A 203 19.01 -22.86 21.80
C LYS A 203 18.96 -24.07 20.86
N GLU A 204 17.90 -24.18 20.05
CA GLU A 204 17.81 -25.21 19.01
C GLU A 204 18.84 -24.99 17.90
N ARG A 205 19.01 -23.75 17.46
CA ARG A 205 20.02 -23.38 16.46
C ARG A 205 21.45 -23.56 16.94
N ASP A 206 21.72 -23.38 18.23
CA ASP A 206 23.02 -23.67 18.82
C ASP A 206 23.40 -25.16 18.70
N ARG A 207 22.39 -26.04 18.63
CA ARG A 207 22.58 -27.50 18.45
C ARG A 207 22.62 -27.91 16.99
N SER A 208 21.77 -27.29 16.17
CA SER A 208 21.67 -27.55 14.74
C SER A 208 21.68 -26.21 14.01
N PRO A 209 22.85 -25.76 13.51
CA PRO A 209 22.96 -24.49 12.81
C PRO A 209 21.95 -24.40 11.66
N ALA A 210 21.17 -23.32 11.68
CA ALA A 210 20.22 -23.03 10.61
C ALA A 210 20.91 -22.25 9.48
N ASN A 211 20.31 -22.27 8.30
CA ASN A 211 20.74 -21.44 7.18
C ASN A 211 20.48 -19.96 7.51
N ASN A 212 21.54 -19.17 7.66
CA ASN A 212 21.45 -17.76 8.01
C ASN A 212 20.70 -16.93 6.95
N ILE A 213 20.79 -17.30 5.67
CA ILE A 213 20.06 -16.61 4.59
C ILE A 213 18.55 -16.81 4.79
N GLU A 214 18.13 -18.04 5.08
CA GLU A 214 16.72 -18.35 5.33
C GLU A 214 16.18 -17.64 6.56
N LEU A 215 16.94 -17.62 7.66
CA LEU A 215 16.57 -16.87 8.87
C LEU A 215 16.38 -15.40 8.58
N GLU A 216 17.31 -14.82 7.81
CA GLU A 216 17.27 -13.41 7.47
C GLU A 216 16.08 -13.08 6.57
N VAL A 217 15.80 -13.89 5.54
CA VAL A 217 14.61 -13.73 4.69
C VAL A 217 13.33 -13.86 5.51
N GLN A 218 13.24 -14.80 6.47
CA GLN A 218 12.08 -14.89 7.36
C GLN A 218 11.89 -13.64 8.22
N ARG A 219 12.97 -13.05 8.76
CA ARG A 219 12.90 -11.75 9.47
C ARG A 219 12.42 -10.64 8.53
N ARG A 220 12.94 -10.58 7.30
CA ARG A 220 12.54 -9.57 6.31
C ARG A 220 11.07 -9.71 5.93
N VAL A 221 10.57 -10.93 5.70
CA VAL A 221 9.12 -11.18 5.48
C VAL A 221 8.30 -10.68 6.67
N TRP A 222 8.65 -11.10 7.89
CA TRP A 222 7.91 -10.72 9.10
C TRP A 222 7.87 -9.20 9.31
N TRP A 223 9.03 -8.54 9.24
CA TRP A 223 9.09 -7.11 9.44
C TRP A 223 8.52 -6.31 8.26
N ASN A 224 8.45 -6.88 7.05
CA ASN A 224 7.78 -6.25 5.92
C ASN A 224 6.27 -6.17 6.16
N ILE A 225 5.63 -7.27 6.60
CA ILE A 225 4.20 -7.30 6.91
C ILE A 225 3.86 -6.46 8.15
N VAL A 226 4.70 -6.50 9.20
CA VAL A 226 4.56 -5.64 10.39
C VAL A 226 4.63 -4.16 10.01
N ALA A 227 5.66 -3.76 9.25
CA ALA A 227 5.80 -2.38 8.84
C ALA A 227 4.64 -1.96 7.91
N SER A 228 4.14 -2.85 7.05
CA SER A 228 2.98 -2.53 6.21
C SER A 228 1.73 -2.26 7.03
N ASP A 229 1.43 -3.12 8.01
CA ASP A 229 0.29 -2.99 8.93
C ASP A 229 0.33 -1.66 9.71
N TRP A 230 1.48 -1.34 10.31
CA TRP A 230 1.66 -0.08 11.05
C TRP A 230 1.68 1.17 10.16
N LEU A 231 2.16 1.07 8.92
CA LEU A 231 2.11 2.18 7.97
C LEU A 231 0.68 2.45 7.50
N THR A 232 -0.13 1.41 7.30
CA THR A 232 -1.53 1.54 6.87
C THR A 232 -2.45 1.97 8.00
N SER A 233 -2.11 1.65 9.26
CA SER A 233 -2.88 2.09 10.43
C SER A 233 -2.92 3.61 10.59
N PHE A 234 -2.06 4.36 9.92
CA PHE A 234 -2.02 5.83 9.88
C PHE A 234 -1.77 6.34 8.45
N SER A 235 -2.79 6.25 7.60
CA SER A 235 -2.62 6.50 6.15
C SER A 235 -3.79 7.20 5.43
N GLY A 236 -4.92 7.46 6.08
CA GLY A 236 -6.17 7.91 5.46
C GLY A 236 -6.82 6.81 4.63
N SER A 237 -6.82 5.56 5.13
CA SER A 237 -7.42 4.43 4.40
C SER A 237 -8.40 3.68 5.27
N SER A 238 -9.16 2.75 4.68
CA SER A 238 -10.07 1.85 5.40
C SER A 238 -9.38 0.97 6.46
N GLN A 239 -8.05 0.99 6.54
CA GLN A 239 -7.25 0.27 7.54
C GLN A 239 -6.77 1.19 8.69
N GLU A 240 -7.14 2.47 8.69
CA GLU A 240 -6.71 3.43 9.70
C GLU A 240 -7.28 3.13 11.09
N GLY A 241 -6.54 3.50 12.14
CA GLY A 241 -7.00 3.44 13.53
C GLY A 241 -6.80 2.08 14.22
N ILE A 242 -6.38 1.06 13.48
CA ILE A 242 -6.12 -0.28 14.02
C ILE A 242 -4.90 -0.92 13.38
N TYR A 243 -4.23 -1.80 14.13
CA TYR A 243 -3.14 -2.62 13.63
C TYR A 243 -3.19 -4.03 14.22
N THR A 244 -2.66 -5.01 13.50
CA THR A 244 -2.67 -6.43 13.85
C THR A 244 -1.45 -6.85 14.65
N PHE A 245 -0.26 -6.31 14.33
CA PHE A 245 1.00 -6.80 14.89
C PHE A 245 1.38 -6.08 16.19
N ILE A 246 1.08 -6.71 17.33
CA ILE A 246 1.38 -6.15 18.66
C ILE A 246 2.82 -6.48 19.08
N PRO A 247 3.69 -5.48 19.35
CA PRO A 247 5.11 -5.71 19.63
C PRO A 247 5.43 -6.70 20.75
N ARG A 248 4.69 -6.66 21.87
CA ARG A 248 4.91 -7.59 23.01
C ARG A 248 4.62 -9.06 22.67
N LEU A 249 3.89 -9.34 21.60
CA LEU A 249 3.50 -10.69 21.19
C LEU A 249 4.46 -11.32 20.18
N MET A 250 5.45 -10.57 19.70
CA MET A 250 6.46 -11.05 18.76
C MET A 250 7.85 -11.17 19.39
N ARG A 251 8.58 -12.20 18.97
CA ARG A 251 9.97 -12.48 19.35
C ARG A 251 10.79 -12.71 18.09
N VAL A 252 10.97 -11.64 17.33
CA VAL A 252 11.71 -11.60 16.06
C VAL A 252 12.66 -10.42 16.10
N LYS A 253 13.95 -10.64 15.90
CA LYS A 253 14.93 -9.57 15.78
C LYS A 253 14.66 -8.81 14.47
N GLN A 254 14.98 -7.52 14.43
CA GLN A 254 14.99 -6.79 13.16
C GLN A 254 16.00 -7.45 12.20
N PRO A 255 15.80 -7.32 10.87
CA PRO A 255 16.80 -7.74 9.89
C PRO A 255 18.15 -7.05 10.14
N ARG A 256 19.21 -7.52 9.52
CA ARG A 256 20.55 -6.90 9.54
C ARG A 256 20.68 -5.90 8.40
N ASN A 257 21.41 -4.83 8.64
CA ASN A 257 21.80 -3.88 7.61
C ASN A 257 23.06 -4.39 6.91
N VAL A 258 22.87 -5.17 5.84
CA VAL A 258 23.94 -5.81 5.09
C VAL A 258 23.53 -5.95 3.63
N ASP A 259 24.50 -5.88 2.73
CA ASP A 259 24.28 -6.22 1.31
C ASP A 259 24.03 -7.71 1.15
N ASP A 260 23.15 -8.08 0.23
CA ASP A 260 22.80 -9.49 0.01
C ASP A 260 24.03 -10.30 -0.42
N ALA A 261 24.95 -9.72 -1.18
CA ALA A 261 26.18 -10.39 -1.59
C ALA A 261 27.11 -10.79 -0.43
N ALA A 262 26.99 -10.12 0.72
CA ALA A 262 27.77 -10.42 1.92
C ALA A 262 27.06 -11.42 2.87
N LEU A 263 25.80 -11.76 2.60
CA LEU A 263 25.03 -12.71 3.40
C LEU A 263 25.40 -14.15 3.01
N THR A 264 25.96 -14.89 3.97
CA THR A 264 26.36 -16.30 3.77
C THR A 264 25.44 -17.25 4.54
N ALA A 265 25.29 -18.49 4.08
CA ALA A 265 24.44 -19.49 4.74
C ALA A 265 24.95 -19.89 6.13
N LEU A 266 26.26 -19.78 6.36
CA LEU A 266 26.95 -20.11 7.61
C LEU A 266 27.95 -19.00 7.96
N GLY A 267 28.32 -18.93 9.24
CA GLY A 267 29.30 -17.96 9.76
C GLY A 267 28.67 -16.69 10.33
N ASP A 268 29.52 -15.82 10.86
CA ASP A 268 29.11 -14.55 11.46
C ASP A 268 28.87 -13.50 10.37
N ILE A 269 27.71 -12.85 10.44
CA ILE A 269 27.33 -11.76 9.54
C ILE A 269 27.41 -10.46 10.34
N THR A 270 28.26 -9.54 9.88
CA THR A 270 28.42 -8.23 10.50
C THR A 270 27.21 -7.37 10.16
N ASP A 271 26.61 -6.76 11.19
CA ASP A 271 25.53 -5.80 11.04
C ASP A 271 26.12 -4.39 10.93
N LEU A 272 25.89 -3.71 9.80
CA LEU A 272 26.50 -2.40 9.53
C LEU A 272 25.64 -1.28 10.14
N PRO A 273 26.23 -0.17 10.59
CA PRO A 273 25.45 0.97 11.05
C PRO A 273 24.61 1.56 9.91
N ILE A 274 23.44 2.13 10.21
CA ILE A 274 22.52 2.72 9.22
C ILE A 274 23.14 3.87 8.40
N THR A 275 24.25 4.44 8.88
CA THR A 275 25.06 5.44 8.17
C THR A 275 25.85 4.87 6.99
N VAL A 276 25.92 3.54 6.84
CA VAL A 276 26.50 2.86 5.69
C VAL A 276 25.37 2.41 4.76
N PRO A 277 25.35 2.85 3.49
CA PRO A 277 24.33 2.44 2.55
C PRO A 277 24.49 0.96 2.20
N THR A 278 23.39 0.20 2.31
CA THR A 278 23.30 -1.22 1.92
C THR A 278 22.01 -1.47 1.14
N ASP A 279 21.85 -2.69 0.61
CA ASP A 279 20.60 -3.17 0.02
C ASP A 279 19.39 -3.07 0.99
N MET A 280 19.64 -3.09 2.31
CA MET A 280 18.62 -3.04 3.35
C MET A 280 18.32 -1.64 3.89
N THR A 281 19.04 -0.59 3.48
CA THR A 281 18.87 0.75 4.08
C THR A 281 17.42 1.25 4.03
N PHE A 282 16.76 1.17 2.87
CA PHE A 282 15.37 1.63 2.77
C PHE A 282 14.41 0.81 3.64
N PHE A 283 14.65 -0.50 3.78
CA PHE A 283 13.82 -1.35 4.63
C PHE A 283 13.83 -0.87 6.08
N PHE A 284 15.00 -0.52 6.63
CA PHE A 284 15.12 0.03 7.98
C PHE A 284 14.45 1.39 8.12
N LEU A 285 14.65 2.29 7.16
CA LEU A 285 14.06 3.62 7.20
C LEU A 285 12.53 3.54 7.10
N ARG A 286 12.02 2.64 6.24
CA ARG A 286 10.60 2.30 6.15
C ARG A 286 10.07 1.74 7.46
N LEU A 287 10.79 0.82 8.11
CA LEU A 287 10.41 0.26 9.41
C LEU A 287 10.37 1.36 10.48
N ARG A 288 11.33 2.29 10.47
CA ARG A 288 11.33 3.40 11.42
C ARG A 288 10.13 4.34 11.23
N THR A 289 9.76 4.63 9.99
CA THR A 289 8.50 5.35 9.67
C THR A 289 7.27 4.60 10.19
N ALA A 290 7.27 3.27 10.07
CA ALA A 290 6.18 2.42 10.54
C ALA A 290 6.06 2.43 12.06
N GLU A 291 7.19 2.39 12.79
CA GLU A 291 7.24 2.49 14.25
C GLU A 291 6.62 3.82 14.72
N ILE A 292 6.99 4.94 14.09
CA ILE A 292 6.40 6.25 14.42
C ILE A 292 4.89 6.26 14.12
N SER A 293 4.47 5.65 13.00
CA SER A 293 3.04 5.55 12.64
C SER A 293 2.24 4.78 13.68
N ARG A 294 2.77 3.65 14.18
CA ARG A 294 2.18 2.90 15.29
C ARG A 294 2.15 3.72 16.57
N GLU A 295 3.23 4.42 16.91
CA GLU A 295 3.28 5.27 18.10
C GLU A 295 2.23 6.39 18.05
N ILE A 296 1.94 6.95 16.87
CA ILE A 296 0.86 7.93 16.68
C ILE A 296 -0.48 7.28 17.08
N ILE A 297 -0.83 6.14 16.48
CA ILE A 297 -2.10 5.43 16.76
C ILE A 297 -2.22 4.92 18.20
N ASP A 298 -1.10 4.54 18.84
CA ASP A 298 -1.10 4.18 20.26
C ASP A 298 -1.34 5.40 21.17
N THR A 299 -1.11 6.62 20.68
CA THR A 299 -1.15 7.87 21.46
C THR A 299 -2.47 8.62 21.29
N ILE A 300 -3.01 8.70 20.08
CA ILE A 300 -4.26 9.41 19.77
C ILE A 300 -5.40 8.42 19.62
N ALA A 301 -6.61 8.80 20.04
CA ALA A 301 -7.82 8.05 19.73
C ALA A 301 -7.95 7.86 18.19
N PRO A 302 -8.66 6.83 17.71
CA PRO A 302 -8.93 6.68 16.29
C PRO A 302 -9.46 8.01 15.75
N LEU A 303 -8.77 8.58 14.77
CA LEU A 303 -9.06 9.87 14.12
C LEU A 303 -10.37 9.85 13.30
N ALA A 304 -11.35 9.05 13.74
CA ALA A 304 -12.65 8.89 13.10
C ALA A 304 -13.48 10.18 13.21
N ASP A 305 -13.18 11.04 14.19
CA ASP A 305 -13.77 12.38 14.31
C ASP A 305 -12.71 13.44 13.96
N ASP A 306 -12.98 14.26 12.93
CA ASP A 306 -12.14 15.40 12.53
C ASP A 306 -12.15 16.56 13.56
N ALA A 307 -12.88 16.40 14.67
CA ALA A 307 -12.86 17.35 15.76
C ALA A 307 -11.55 17.20 16.54
N PRO A 308 -10.86 18.32 16.85
CA PRO A 308 -9.68 18.28 17.71
C PRO A 308 -10.10 17.92 19.15
N GLU A 309 -10.12 16.63 19.45
CA GLU A 309 -10.40 16.12 20.81
C GLU A 309 -9.13 16.00 21.65
N GLU A 310 -7.99 15.82 21.00
CA GLU A 310 -6.69 15.60 21.65
C GLU A 310 -6.06 16.91 22.13
N ASP A 311 -5.27 16.81 23.21
CA ASP A 311 -4.41 17.92 23.62
C ASP A 311 -3.45 18.27 22.47
N TYR A 312 -3.57 19.48 21.94
CA TYR A 312 -2.78 19.94 20.80
C TYR A 312 -1.27 19.79 21.03
N GLU A 313 -0.80 19.89 22.28
CA GLU A 313 0.61 19.67 22.60
C GLU A 313 1.08 18.23 22.27
N VAL A 314 0.20 17.22 22.41
CA VAL A 314 0.48 15.83 22.02
C VAL A 314 0.73 15.75 20.52
N ILE A 315 -0.06 16.45 19.71
CA ILE A 315 0.11 16.51 18.25
C ILE A 315 1.46 17.14 17.90
N LEU A 316 1.84 18.22 18.57
CA LEU A 316 3.16 18.86 18.38
C LEU A 316 4.32 17.96 18.84
N GLN A 317 4.12 17.09 19.84
CA GLN A 317 5.13 16.10 20.23
C GLN A 317 5.29 15.01 19.16
N LEU A 318 4.19 14.54 18.58
CA LEU A 318 4.21 13.55 17.50
C LEU A 318 4.82 14.12 16.21
N ASP A 319 4.51 15.37 15.85
CA ASP A 319 5.17 16.06 14.73
C ASP A 319 6.67 16.16 14.95
N ARG A 320 7.11 16.61 16.15
CA ARG A 320 8.55 16.66 16.48
C ARG A 320 9.26 15.34 16.25
N LYS A 321 8.64 14.19 16.56
CA LYS A 321 9.22 12.87 16.26
C LYS A 321 9.43 12.65 14.76
N LEU A 322 8.46 13.01 13.92
CA LEU A 322 8.59 12.92 12.45
C LEU A 322 9.69 13.87 11.94
N GLN A 323 9.70 15.12 12.41
CA GLN A 323 10.71 16.12 12.03
C GLN A 323 12.12 15.70 12.44
N ASP A 324 12.30 15.20 13.67
CA ASP A 324 13.58 14.75 14.18
C ASP A 324 14.07 13.51 13.46
N PHE A 325 13.16 12.62 13.04
CA PHE A 325 13.51 11.51 12.17
C PHE A 325 14.05 12.00 10.82
N VAL A 326 13.40 12.97 10.17
CA VAL A 326 13.87 13.58 8.91
C VAL A 326 15.25 14.22 9.09
N LYS A 327 15.47 14.97 10.17
CA LYS A 327 16.77 15.62 10.47
C LYS A 327 17.89 14.60 10.71
N GLY A 328 17.55 13.49 11.38
CA GLY A 328 18.45 12.41 11.76
C GLY A 328 18.76 11.39 10.65
N LEU A 329 18.19 11.55 9.45
CA LEU A 329 18.48 10.66 8.32
C LEU A 329 19.97 10.62 7.98
N PRO A 330 20.51 9.49 7.51
CA PRO A 330 21.84 9.43 6.91
C PRO A 330 21.98 10.46 5.79
N GLU A 331 23.19 11.00 5.57
CA GLU A 331 23.45 12.07 4.59
C GLU A 331 22.93 11.70 3.19
N PHE A 332 23.14 10.46 2.74
CA PHE A 332 22.66 9.94 1.46
C PHE A 332 21.15 9.69 1.38
N CYS A 333 20.40 9.98 2.44
CA CYS A 333 18.94 9.96 2.49
C CYS A 333 18.33 11.35 2.71
N LYS A 334 19.13 12.41 2.86
CA LYS A 334 18.61 13.77 3.01
C LYS A 334 18.32 14.44 1.66
N LEU A 335 17.33 15.33 1.63
CA LEU A 335 16.92 16.06 0.42
C LEU A 335 17.59 17.43 0.25
N ASP A 336 18.36 17.91 1.24
CA ASP A 336 19.03 19.20 1.08
C ASP A 336 20.11 19.13 -0.02
N PRO A 337 20.30 20.22 -0.79
CA PRO A 337 21.24 20.23 -1.92
C PRO A 337 22.66 19.84 -1.56
N GLU A 338 23.13 20.20 -0.35
CA GLU A 338 24.47 19.88 0.13
C GLU A 338 24.66 18.36 0.30
N SER A 339 23.73 17.71 1.00
CA SER A 339 23.75 16.27 1.20
C SER A 339 23.54 15.50 -0.11
N MET A 340 22.72 16.03 -1.03
CA MET A 340 22.58 15.48 -2.39
C MET A 340 23.90 15.50 -3.15
N LEU A 341 24.62 16.62 -3.13
CA LEU A 341 25.91 16.76 -3.79
C LEU A 341 26.97 15.83 -3.18
N LYS A 342 27.07 15.78 -1.85
CA LYS A 342 28.02 14.89 -1.15
C LYS A 342 27.77 13.41 -1.41
N SER A 343 26.53 13.04 -1.73
CA SER A 343 26.13 11.66 -1.96
C SER A 343 26.06 11.27 -3.44
N GLU A 344 26.56 12.11 -4.35
CA GLU A 344 26.45 11.88 -5.79
C GLU A 344 27.13 10.57 -6.21
N ASP A 345 28.32 10.27 -5.69
CA ASP A 345 29.04 9.02 -6.00
C ASP A 345 28.35 7.77 -5.44
N ILE A 346 27.66 7.91 -4.30
CA ILE A 346 26.82 6.84 -3.74
C ILE A 346 25.64 6.59 -4.69
N CYS A 347 24.96 7.64 -5.17
CA CYS A 347 23.87 7.49 -6.12
C CYS A 347 24.34 6.93 -7.47
N LYS A 348 25.55 7.26 -7.94
CA LYS A 348 26.13 6.66 -9.16
C LYS A 348 26.39 5.17 -9.01
N SER A 349 26.95 4.74 -7.88
CA SER A 349 27.26 3.33 -7.60
C SER A 349 26.03 2.51 -7.20
N ARG A 350 25.03 3.16 -6.59
CA ARG A 350 23.76 2.57 -6.14
C ARG A 350 22.59 3.45 -6.58
N PRO A 351 22.18 3.40 -7.87
CA PRO A 351 21.14 4.28 -8.43
C PRO A 351 19.80 4.23 -7.69
N PHE A 352 19.47 3.08 -7.09
CA PHE A 352 18.25 2.92 -6.31
C PHE A 352 18.17 3.81 -5.07
N ILE A 353 19.29 4.30 -4.52
CA ILE A 353 19.29 5.19 -3.35
C ILE A 353 18.59 6.51 -3.65
N TYR A 354 18.74 7.04 -4.86
CA TYR A 354 18.05 8.25 -5.28
C TYR A 354 16.54 8.08 -5.15
N TRP A 355 16.02 6.95 -5.63
CA TRP A 355 14.60 6.63 -5.56
C TRP A 355 14.12 6.32 -4.14
N GLN A 356 14.88 5.53 -3.38
CA GLN A 356 14.59 5.22 -1.98
C GLN A 356 14.46 6.50 -1.13
N ARG A 357 15.34 7.48 -1.38
CA ARG A 357 15.30 8.80 -0.76
C ARG A 357 13.97 9.49 -1.05
N ILE A 358 13.58 9.61 -2.31
CA ILE A 358 12.32 10.27 -2.68
C ILE A 358 11.11 9.56 -2.06
N SER A 359 11.07 8.22 -2.16
CA SER A 359 9.98 7.40 -1.59
C SER A 359 9.83 7.57 -0.08
N LEU A 360 10.96 7.60 0.64
CA LEU A 360 10.97 7.75 2.09
C LEU A 360 10.37 9.09 2.50
N HIS A 361 10.85 10.18 1.90
CA HIS A 361 10.36 11.52 2.21
C HIS A 361 8.90 11.71 1.82
N LEU A 362 8.45 11.14 0.70
CA LEU A 362 7.04 11.15 0.32
C LEU A 362 6.17 10.53 1.43
N GLY A 363 6.57 9.36 1.93
CA GLY A 363 5.86 8.66 3.00
C GLY A 363 5.87 9.43 4.33
N ILE A 364 6.97 10.11 4.67
CA ILE A 364 7.05 10.91 5.90
C ILE A 364 6.17 12.17 5.80
N HIS A 365 6.27 12.93 4.71
CA HIS A 365 5.47 14.14 4.54
C HIS A 365 3.97 13.84 4.43
N ALA A 366 3.59 12.70 3.84
CA ALA A 366 2.18 12.28 3.84
C ALA A 366 1.63 12.08 5.26
N ARG A 367 2.46 11.56 6.17
CA ARG A 367 2.10 11.36 7.59
C ARG A 367 2.06 12.67 8.36
N ILE A 368 2.97 13.59 8.09
CA ILE A 368 2.91 14.96 8.63
C ILE A 368 1.60 15.63 8.19
N CYS A 369 1.24 15.53 6.90
CA CYS A 369 -0.03 16.05 6.41
C CYS A 369 -1.22 15.40 7.12
N ARG A 370 -1.25 14.07 7.27
CA ARG A 370 -2.33 13.35 7.95
C ARG A 370 -2.47 13.79 9.42
N LEU A 371 -1.36 13.96 10.13
CA LEU A 371 -1.33 14.34 11.55
C LEU A 371 -1.91 15.73 11.79
N HIS A 372 -1.61 16.69 10.90
CA HIS A 372 -2.05 18.07 11.04
C HIS A 372 -3.40 18.37 10.37
N ARG A 373 -3.98 17.42 9.62
CA ARG A 373 -5.22 17.61 8.85
C ARG A 373 -6.39 18.13 9.71
N PRO A 374 -6.72 17.56 10.89
CA PRO A 374 -7.84 18.07 11.71
C PRO A 374 -7.66 19.53 12.14
N TYR A 375 -6.41 19.95 12.31
CA TYR A 375 -6.03 21.29 12.75
C TYR A 375 -5.86 22.28 11.60
N HIS A 376 -5.93 21.82 10.35
CA HIS A 376 -5.75 22.67 9.18
C HIS A 376 -6.91 23.64 9.01
N LEU A 377 -8.15 23.13 8.99
CA LEU A 377 -9.36 23.96 8.93
C LEU A 377 -9.57 24.75 10.23
N ALA A 378 -9.36 24.10 11.37
CA ALA A 378 -9.53 24.73 12.68
C ALA A 378 -8.64 25.98 12.87
N ALA A 379 -7.50 26.08 12.16
CA ALA A 379 -6.59 27.23 12.23
C ALA A 379 -7.22 28.54 11.71
N TYR A 380 -8.26 28.49 10.89
CA TYR A 380 -8.97 29.69 10.42
C TYR A 380 -9.86 30.30 11.49
N SER A 381 -10.40 29.47 12.37
CA SER A 381 -11.25 29.88 13.48
C SER A 381 -10.46 30.09 14.78
N ASP A 382 -9.32 29.41 14.93
CA ASP A 382 -8.48 29.46 16.13
C ASP A 382 -6.97 29.59 15.80
N PRO A 383 -6.36 30.76 16.07
CA PRO A 383 -4.94 31.00 15.79
C PRO A 383 -3.97 30.06 16.50
N ARG A 384 -4.39 29.35 17.56
CA ARG A 384 -3.54 28.35 18.24
C ARG A 384 -3.03 27.28 17.28
N TYR A 385 -3.77 26.97 16.21
CA TYR A 385 -3.43 25.93 15.24
C TYR A 385 -2.63 26.42 14.03
N SER A 386 -2.14 27.68 14.05
CA SER A 386 -1.36 28.28 12.95
C SER A 386 -0.12 27.46 12.56
N TYR A 387 0.52 26.81 13.53
CA TYR A 387 1.65 25.91 13.26
C TYR A 387 1.23 24.71 12.41
N SER A 388 0.09 24.08 12.72
CA SER A 388 -0.43 22.95 11.94
C SER A 388 -0.70 23.34 10.50
N ARG A 389 -1.37 24.49 10.28
CA ARG A 389 -1.59 25.03 8.93
C ARG A 389 -0.28 25.24 8.19
N THR A 390 0.70 25.90 8.79
CA THR A 390 2.01 26.11 8.14
C THR A 390 2.70 24.79 7.79
N THR A 391 2.64 23.81 8.69
CA THR A 391 3.34 22.53 8.57
C THR A 391 2.71 21.61 7.53
N ILE A 392 1.38 21.53 7.47
CA ILE A 392 0.68 20.75 6.44
C ILE A 392 0.94 21.32 5.04
N LEU A 393 0.91 22.65 4.88
CA LEU A 393 1.17 23.29 3.58
C LEU A 393 2.62 23.07 3.13
N SER A 394 3.59 23.27 4.03
CA SER A 394 4.99 23.00 3.74
C SER A 394 5.22 21.55 3.31
N SER A 395 4.57 20.59 3.96
CA SER A 395 4.67 19.17 3.60
C SER A 395 3.93 18.84 2.31
N ALA A 396 2.78 19.45 2.05
CA ALA A 396 2.04 19.30 0.81
C ALA A 396 2.86 19.78 -0.40
N TYR A 397 3.50 20.95 -0.32
CA TYR A 397 4.43 21.41 -1.36
C TYR A 397 5.59 20.44 -1.56
N LYS A 398 6.15 19.91 -0.47
CA LYS A 398 7.25 18.96 -0.56
C LYS A 398 6.82 17.66 -1.25
N ILE A 399 5.61 17.17 -1.01
CA ILE A 399 5.04 16.01 -1.72
C ILE A 399 4.94 16.28 -3.22
N LEU A 400 4.43 17.45 -3.63
CA LEU A 400 4.33 17.80 -5.06
C LEU A 400 5.72 17.93 -5.71
N GLU A 401 6.68 18.54 -5.01
CA GLU A 401 8.07 18.61 -5.47
C GLU A 401 8.69 17.22 -5.63
N LEU A 402 8.49 16.35 -4.64
CA LEU A 402 8.98 14.98 -4.67
C LEU A 402 8.38 14.23 -5.84
N ARG A 403 7.07 14.34 -6.08
CA ARG A 403 6.41 13.77 -7.26
C ARG A 403 7.05 14.26 -8.56
N ARG A 404 7.39 15.55 -8.66
CA ARG A 404 8.09 16.10 -9.84
C ARG A 404 9.50 15.52 -9.97
N MET A 405 10.23 15.30 -8.87
CA MET A 405 11.55 14.66 -8.92
C MET A 405 11.51 13.22 -9.44
N MET A 406 10.36 12.54 -9.30
CA MET A 406 10.13 11.20 -9.86
C MET A 406 10.05 11.21 -11.39
N ASP A 407 9.78 12.37 -12.01
CA ASP A 407 9.73 12.52 -13.47
C ASP A 407 11.09 12.71 -14.12
N ASP A 408 12.15 12.84 -13.32
CA ASP A 408 13.52 12.96 -13.80
C ASP A 408 13.88 11.75 -14.71
N PRO A 409 14.55 11.96 -15.87
CA PRO A 409 14.91 10.88 -16.78
C PRO A 409 15.71 9.75 -16.12
N VAL A 410 16.58 10.08 -15.16
CA VAL A 410 17.36 9.08 -14.41
C VAL A 410 16.46 8.25 -13.50
N ALA A 411 15.45 8.87 -12.89
CA ALA A 411 14.46 8.17 -12.08
C ALA A 411 13.59 7.23 -12.94
N LYS A 412 13.14 7.70 -14.11
CA LYS A 412 12.26 6.96 -15.02
C LYS A 412 12.89 5.70 -15.62
N LEU A 413 14.21 5.62 -15.67
CA LEU A 413 14.92 4.40 -16.12
C LEU A 413 14.68 3.19 -15.21
N HIS A 414 14.45 3.43 -13.92
CA HIS A 414 14.42 2.38 -12.91
C HIS A 414 13.11 2.32 -12.13
N PHE A 415 12.23 3.28 -12.32
CA PHE A 415 11.01 3.38 -11.54
C PHE A 415 9.91 4.12 -12.30
N ARG A 416 8.66 3.65 -12.16
CA ARG A 416 7.48 4.26 -12.77
C ARG A 416 6.50 4.71 -11.70
N PRO A 417 6.55 5.98 -11.26
CA PRO A 417 5.70 6.46 -10.16
C PRO A 417 4.22 6.40 -10.49
N GLU A 418 3.88 6.46 -11.77
CA GLU A 418 2.50 6.34 -12.27
C GLU A 418 1.81 5.01 -11.94
N ARG A 419 2.58 3.97 -11.59
CA ARG A 419 2.06 2.64 -11.28
C ARG A 419 1.85 2.42 -9.78
N TYR A 420 2.34 3.32 -8.93
CA TYR A 420 2.28 3.12 -7.49
C TYR A 420 1.10 3.88 -6.90
N TRP A 421 0.02 3.15 -6.60
CA TRP A 421 -1.20 3.67 -5.97
C TRP A 421 -0.93 4.60 -4.78
N VAL A 422 -0.01 4.23 -3.89
CA VAL A 422 0.29 5.01 -2.69
C VAL A 422 0.82 6.41 -3.02
N ILE A 423 1.52 6.57 -4.16
CA ILE A 423 2.01 7.87 -4.62
C ILE A 423 0.83 8.73 -5.06
N PHE A 424 -0.12 8.15 -5.79
CA PHE A 424 -1.35 8.84 -6.18
C PHE A 424 -2.10 9.36 -4.95
N LEU A 425 -2.36 8.50 -3.97
CA LEU A 425 -3.07 8.87 -2.74
C LEU A 425 -2.41 10.04 -2.01
N HIS A 426 -1.08 9.99 -1.86
CA HIS A 426 -0.33 11.05 -1.16
C HIS A 426 -0.32 12.38 -1.92
N VAL A 427 -0.15 12.34 -3.25
CA VAL A 427 -0.15 13.55 -4.08
C VAL A 427 -1.54 14.19 -4.12
N THR A 428 -2.60 13.39 -4.26
CA THR A 428 -3.98 13.87 -4.18
C THR A 428 -4.27 14.53 -2.83
N SER A 429 -3.89 13.88 -1.73
CA SER A 429 -4.08 14.44 -0.38
C SER A 429 -3.35 15.78 -0.20
N ALA A 430 -2.13 15.90 -0.75
CA ALA A 430 -1.36 17.15 -0.72
C ALA A 430 -2.01 18.25 -1.56
N ALA A 431 -2.47 17.93 -2.77
CA ALA A 431 -3.15 18.86 -3.66
C ALA A 431 -4.42 19.44 -3.01
N ILE A 432 -5.18 18.60 -2.32
CA ILE A 432 -6.41 19.02 -1.63
C ILE A 432 -6.09 19.92 -0.43
N ALA A 433 -5.06 19.60 0.35
CA ALA A 433 -4.62 20.50 1.42
C ALA A 433 -4.26 21.90 0.89
N LEU A 434 -3.62 22.00 -0.27
CA LEU A 434 -3.32 23.30 -0.90
C LEU A 434 -4.58 23.99 -1.45
N ALA A 435 -5.54 23.23 -2.00
CA ALA A 435 -6.80 23.79 -2.49
C ALA A 435 -7.65 24.37 -1.35
N VAL A 436 -7.74 23.67 -0.22
CA VAL A 436 -8.39 24.15 1.02
C VAL A 436 -7.75 25.46 1.50
N ASP A 437 -6.44 25.58 1.38
CA ASP A 437 -5.75 26.79 1.82
C ASP A 437 -6.07 28.01 0.95
N LEU A 438 -6.11 27.77 -0.36
CA LEU A 438 -6.39 28.77 -1.36
C LEU A 438 -7.83 29.29 -1.28
N SER A 439 -8.81 28.45 -0.91
CA SER A 439 -10.20 28.91 -0.74
C SER A 439 -10.36 29.93 0.37
N HIS A 440 -9.64 29.75 1.47
CA HIS A 440 -9.70 30.65 2.61
C HIS A 440 -8.77 31.87 2.44
N ASN A 441 -7.80 31.81 1.52
CA ASN A 441 -6.87 32.90 1.24
C ASN A 441 -6.73 33.16 -0.28
N PRO A 442 -7.82 33.54 -0.98
CA PRO A 442 -7.84 33.63 -2.44
C PRO A 442 -6.88 34.71 -2.99
N ASP A 443 -6.60 35.74 -2.19
CA ASP A 443 -5.76 36.88 -2.56
C ASP A 443 -4.29 36.72 -2.12
N THR A 444 -3.87 35.51 -1.71
CA THR A 444 -2.46 35.28 -1.36
C THR A 444 -1.55 35.57 -2.56
N PRO A 445 -0.39 36.24 -2.40
CA PRO A 445 0.51 36.56 -3.52
C PRO A 445 0.91 35.36 -4.38
N ASP A 446 0.92 34.17 -3.78
CA ASP A 446 1.28 32.91 -4.44
C ASP A 446 0.07 32.17 -5.05
N ALA A 447 -1.15 32.72 -5.00
CA ALA A 447 -2.40 32.03 -5.36
C ALA A 447 -2.34 31.34 -6.72
N GLU A 448 -1.91 32.05 -7.76
CA GLU A 448 -1.79 31.52 -9.12
C GLU A 448 -0.71 30.45 -9.24
N ALA A 449 0.41 30.60 -8.53
CA ALA A 449 1.46 29.58 -8.49
C ALA A 449 0.99 28.30 -7.77
N ILE A 450 0.11 28.42 -6.78
CA ILE A 450 -0.51 27.30 -6.08
C ILE A 450 -1.49 26.58 -6.99
N LYS A 451 -2.41 27.32 -7.64
CA LYS A 451 -3.34 26.77 -8.63
C LYS A 451 -2.60 25.98 -9.70
N GLU A 452 -1.53 26.55 -10.24
CA GLU A 452 -0.72 25.91 -11.26
C GLU A 452 -0.01 24.65 -10.75
N LYS A 453 0.56 24.67 -9.54
CA LYS A 453 1.19 23.48 -8.95
C LYS A 453 0.18 22.36 -8.71
N VAL A 454 -1.00 22.68 -8.19
CA VAL A 454 -2.09 21.72 -7.97
C VAL A 454 -2.57 21.14 -9.30
N ARG A 455 -2.80 22.01 -10.29
CA ARG A 455 -3.17 21.61 -11.66
C ARG A 455 -2.13 20.68 -12.27
N VAL A 456 -0.85 21.07 -12.30
CA VAL A 456 0.23 20.26 -12.89
C VAL A 456 0.37 18.90 -12.18
N ALA A 457 0.28 18.88 -10.85
CA ALA A 457 0.30 17.63 -10.09
C ALA A 457 -0.87 16.73 -10.51
N TYR A 458 -2.07 17.28 -10.59
CA TYR A 458 -3.25 16.56 -11.05
C TYR A 458 -3.11 16.08 -12.49
N GLU A 459 -2.71 16.92 -13.44
CA GLU A 459 -2.53 16.51 -14.84
C GLU A 459 -1.48 15.41 -15.01
N THR A 460 -0.44 15.44 -14.17
CA THR A 460 0.57 14.39 -14.16
C THR A 460 0.00 13.08 -13.63
N LEU A 461 -0.86 13.13 -12.61
CA LEU A 461 -1.63 11.99 -12.12
C LEU A 461 -2.71 11.53 -13.11
N ASN A 462 -3.32 12.45 -13.85
CA ASN A 462 -4.38 12.18 -14.81
C ASN A 462 -3.83 11.63 -16.12
N LYS A 463 -2.63 12.03 -16.56
CA LYS A 463 -1.92 11.39 -17.70
C LYS A 463 -1.56 9.93 -17.41
N SER A 464 -1.51 9.54 -16.14
CA SER A 464 -1.44 8.14 -15.71
C SER A 464 -2.80 7.42 -15.63
N ARG A 465 -3.87 8.03 -16.18
CA ARG A 465 -5.31 7.69 -16.02
C ARG A 465 -5.74 6.25 -16.17
N LYS A 466 -5.03 5.44 -16.94
CA LYS A 466 -5.49 4.08 -17.27
C LYS A 466 -5.64 3.16 -16.04
N ASN A 467 -5.19 3.62 -14.87
CA ASN A 467 -4.89 2.80 -13.71
C ASN A 467 -5.57 3.25 -12.40
N ALA A 468 -6.26 4.38 -12.41
CA ALA A 468 -6.90 4.96 -11.23
C ALA A 468 -8.34 5.39 -11.53
N GLU A 469 -8.95 4.86 -12.61
CA GLU A 469 -10.24 5.34 -13.10
C GLU A 469 -11.36 5.27 -12.04
N SER A 470 -11.33 4.29 -11.14
CA SER A 470 -12.31 4.19 -10.06
C SER A 470 -12.14 5.29 -9.00
N LEU A 471 -10.91 5.57 -8.55
CA LEU A 471 -10.65 6.65 -7.59
C LEU A 471 -10.80 8.03 -8.24
N ILE A 472 -10.34 8.19 -9.48
CA ILE A 472 -10.56 9.41 -10.25
C ILE A 472 -12.06 9.64 -10.37
N ARG A 473 -12.87 8.63 -10.73
CA ARG A 473 -14.34 8.75 -10.70
C ARG A 473 -14.90 9.09 -9.33
N GLY A 474 -14.37 8.52 -8.24
CA GLY A 474 -14.79 8.86 -6.87
C GLY A 474 -14.49 10.32 -6.51
N ILE A 475 -13.27 10.79 -6.81
CA ILE A 475 -12.86 12.18 -6.59
C ILE A 475 -13.66 13.12 -7.49
N GLU A 476 -13.83 12.79 -8.77
CA GLU A 476 -14.62 13.56 -9.74
C GLU A 476 -16.07 13.63 -9.31
N LYS A 477 -16.69 12.53 -8.86
CA LYS A 477 -18.04 12.49 -8.32
C LYS A 477 -18.19 13.39 -7.08
N ASN A 478 -17.23 13.32 -6.15
CA ASN A 478 -17.24 14.16 -4.96
C ASN A 478 -17.07 15.64 -5.35
N MET A 479 -16.21 15.94 -6.31
CA MET A 479 -16.04 17.28 -6.85
C MET A 479 -17.30 17.77 -7.56
N GLU A 480 -17.94 16.96 -8.39
CA GLU A 480 -19.20 17.26 -9.06
C GLU A 480 -20.32 17.55 -8.04
N GLN A 481 -20.39 16.78 -6.95
CA GLN A 481 -21.35 16.99 -5.88
C GLN A 481 -21.12 18.32 -5.16
N VAL A 482 -19.85 18.61 -4.85
CA VAL A 482 -19.43 19.88 -4.24
C VAL A 482 -19.73 21.06 -5.19
N MET A 483 -19.35 20.93 -6.46
CA MET A 483 -19.61 21.91 -7.52
C MET A 483 -21.10 22.15 -7.75
N GLY A 484 -21.91 21.10 -7.75
CA GLY A 484 -23.36 21.20 -7.85
C GLY A 484 -23.98 21.93 -6.67
N THR A 485 -23.38 21.81 -5.49
CA THR A 485 -23.82 22.55 -4.28
C THR A 485 -23.45 24.03 -4.39
N VAL A 486 -22.23 24.36 -4.81
CA VAL A 486 -21.79 25.76 -5.06
C VAL A 486 -22.62 26.43 -6.15
N GLN A 487 -22.90 25.73 -7.25
CA GLN A 487 -23.73 26.27 -8.33
C GLN A 487 -25.16 26.56 -7.86
N LYS A 488 -25.76 25.68 -7.03
CA LYS A 488 -27.07 25.93 -6.41
C LYS A 488 -27.04 27.12 -5.46
N GLN A 489 -25.98 27.27 -4.65
CA GLN A 489 -25.80 28.43 -3.78
C GLN A 489 -25.68 29.74 -4.59
N ARG A 490 -24.86 29.76 -5.66
CA ARG A 490 -24.74 30.90 -6.57
C ARG A 490 -26.08 31.24 -7.24
N ALA A 491 -26.82 30.25 -7.72
CA ALA A 491 -28.14 30.46 -8.31
C ALA A 491 -29.15 31.05 -7.30
N ASN A 492 -29.15 30.54 -6.06
CA ASN A 492 -30.00 31.04 -4.99
C ASN A 492 -29.62 32.46 -4.55
N ALA A 493 -28.33 32.79 -4.51
CA ALA A 493 -27.85 34.14 -4.24
C ALA A 493 -28.29 35.14 -5.32
N VAL A 494 -28.22 34.76 -6.59
CA VAL A 494 -28.68 35.58 -7.74
C VAL A 494 -30.20 35.77 -7.71
N ILE A 495 -30.98 34.77 -7.30
CA ILE A 495 -32.44 34.89 -7.11
C ILE A 495 -32.77 35.83 -5.94
N SER A 496 -32.01 35.77 -4.85
CA SER A 496 -32.20 36.64 -3.68
C SER A 496 -31.76 38.10 -3.89
N ALA A 497 -30.91 38.36 -4.89
CA ALA A 497 -30.40 39.69 -5.24
C ALA A 497 -31.30 40.47 -6.22
N SER A 498 -32.44 39.90 -6.67
CA SER A 498 -33.44 40.65 -7.45
C SER A 498 -34.29 41.56 -6.56
N PRO A 499 -34.39 42.88 -6.82
CA PRO A 499 -35.17 43.77 -5.98
C PRO A 499 -36.64 43.78 -6.42
N ALA A 500 -37.51 43.06 -5.70
CA ALA A 500 -38.90 43.46 -5.43
C ALA A 500 -39.64 42.42 -4.58
N GLY A 501 -40.23 42.86 -3.46
CA GLY A 501 -41.38 42.19 -2.83
C GLY A 501 -41.19 41.79 -1.37
N THR A 502 -41.74 42.61 -0.48
CA THR A 502 -41.82 42.51 0.98
C THR A 502 -42.47 41.24 1.58
N SER A 503 -42.06 40.95 2.82
CA SER A 503 -42.64 40.07 3.85
C SER A 503 -42.31 38.57 3.69
N SER A 504 -41.97 37.80 4.72
CA SER A 504 -42.04 37.94 6.18
C SER A 504 -41.08 36.91 6.78
N ALA A 505 -40.38 37.27 7.85
CA ALA A 505 -39.48 36.39 8.59
C ALA A 505 -40.23 35.20 9.20
N ASN A 506 -39.76 33.97 8.92
CA ASN A 506 -40.04 32.80 9.74
C ASN A 506 -38.71 32.16 10.14
N LEU A 507 -38.35 32.30 11.42
CA LEU A 507 -37.41 31.40 12.08
C LEU A 507 -38.10 30.06 12.27
N GLY A 508 -37.58 29.00 11.68
CA GLY A 508 -38.03 27.64 11.96
C GLY A 508 -37.58 26.63 10.90
N SER A 509 -36.97 25.55 11.39
CA SER A 509 -36.60 24.29 10.71
C SER A 509 -35.49 24.34 9.65
N VAL A 510 -34.34 23.77 10.03
CA VAL A 510 -33.39 23.11 9.12
C VAL A 510 -34.16 22.04 8.34
N PRO A 511 -34.05 21.94 7.00
CA PRO A 511 -34.64 20.84 6.26
C PRO A 511 -33.82 19.58 6.49
N GLU A 512 -34.36 18.68 7.31
CA GLU A 512 -33.96 17.29 7.45
C GLU A 512 -34.31 16.55 6.15
N SER A 513 -33.46 16.63 5.12
CA SER A 513 -33.63 15.83 3.89
C SER A 513 -32.34 15.48 3.15
N ALA A 514 -31.19 15.44 3.84
CA ALA A 514 -29.91 15.05 3.22
C ALA A 514 -29.63 13.53 3.20
N PHE A 515 -30.61 12.69 3.58
CA PHE A 515 -30.51 11.23 3.47
C PHE A 515 -31.64 10.72 2.58
N MET A 516 -31.41 10.69 1.27
CA MET A 516 -32.15 9.78 0.39
C MET A 516 -31.19 8.82 -0.30
N ASP A 517 -31.46 7.56 0.00
CA ASP A 517 -31.02 6.30 -0.59
C ASP A 517 -30.69 6.41 -2.08
N MET A 518 -29.46 6.09 -2.47
CA MET A 518 -29.01 6.08 -3.86
C MET A 518 -28.78 4.63 -4.32
N SER A 519 -29.87 3.86 -4.39
CA SER A 519 -29.89 2.53 -5.00
C SER A 519 -30.78 2.50 -6.24
N ASP A 520 -30.33 3.11 -7.34
CA ASP A 520 -30.64 2.69 -8.73
C ASP A 520 -30.13 3.72 -9.73
N VAL A 521 -28.95 3.50 -10.30
CA VAL A 521 -28.63 3.98 -11.64
C VAL A 521 -27.68 2.97 -12.30
N THR A 522 -28.24 2.09 -13.13
CA THR A 522 -27.48 1.32 -14.11
C THR A 522 -27.14 2.23 -15.30
N VAL A 523 -25.86 2.58 -15.48
CA VAL A 523 -25.38 3.25 -16.71
C VAL A 523 -24.34 2.37 -17.37
N GLY A 524 -24.65 1.97 -18.61
CA GLY A 524 -23.85 1.09 -19.44
C GLY A 524 -22.49 1.68 -19.80
N MET A 525 -21.48 0.80 -19.82
CA MET A 525 -20.14 1.08 -20.30
C MET A 525 -20.18 1.42 -21.80
N GLN A 526 -19.77 2.63 -22.13
CA GLN A 526 -19.35 2.98 -23.48
C GLN A 526 -17.93 3.53 -23.37
N GLU A 527 -16.96 2.72 -23.81
CA GLU A 527 -15.57 3.14 -23.99
C GLU A 527 -15.51 4.12 -25.17
N ASP A 528 -15.07 5.36 -24.95
CA ASP A 528 -14.40 6.16 -25.97
C ASP A 528 -13.70 7.41 -25.39
N GLY A 529 -12.61 7.82 -26.05
CA GLY A 529 -11.58 8.78 -25.63
C GLY A 529 -11.96 10.25 -25.38
N PHE A 530 -13.12 10.54 -24.77
CA PHE A 530 -13.60 11.89 -24.43
C PHE A 530 -13.35 12.33 -22.98
N GLY A 531 -12.81 11.47 -22.11
CA GLY A 531 -12.68 11.77 -20.68
C GLY A 531 -11.61 12.79 -20.27
N ASP A 532 -10.64 13.15 -21.15
CA ASP A 532 -9.55 14.08 -20.77
C ASP A 532 -10.05 15.52 -20.68
N GLU A 533 -10.73 16.00 -21.69
CA GLU A 533 -11.29 17.36 -21.68
C GLU A 533 -12.31 17.56 -20.56
N HIS A 534 -13.14 16.54 -20.26
CA HIS A 534 -14.12 16.63 -19.18
C HIS A 534 -13.47 16.70 -17.79
N SER A 535 -12.49 15.84 -17.51
CA SER A 535 -11.75 15.83 -16.23
C SER A 535 -10.95 17.13 -16.04
N HIS A 536 -10.27 17.57 -17.09
CA HIS A 536 -9.55 18.85 -17.08
C HIS A 536 -10.50 20.04 -16.86
N GLN A 537 -11.68 20.03 -17.49
CA GLN A 537 -12.69 21.06 -17.30
C GLN A 537 -13.27 21.02 -15.87
N LEU A 538 -13.60 19.83 -15.35
CA LEU A 538 -14.12 19.67 -13.99
C LEU A 538 -13.14 20.19 -12.94
N TRP A 539 -11.85 19.94 -13.10
CA TRP A 539 -10.83 20.47 -12.19
C TRP A 539 -10.56 21.96 -12.37
N SER A 540 -10.60 22.46 -13.61
CA SER A 540 -10.57 23.89 -13.87
C SER A 540 -11.75 24.59 -13.21
N ASP A 541 -12.93 24.00 -13.30
CA ASP A 541 -14.17 24.49 -12.71
C ASP A 541 -14.14 24.38 -11.19
N PHE A 542 -13.62 23.27 -10.65
CA PHE A 542 -13.37 23.09 -9.23
C PHE A 542 -12.43 24.17 -8.71
N LEU A 543 -11.24 24.33 -9.28
CA LEU A 543 -10.27 25.37 -8.91
C LEU A 543 -10.82 26.79 -9.05
N ALA A 544 -11.73 27.02 -10.00
CA ALA A 544 -12.44 28.28 -10.16
C ALA A 544 -13.55 28.49 -9.12
N ALA A 545 -14.12 27.42 -8.57
CA ALA A 545 -15.12 27.45 -7.51
C ALA A 545 -14.51 27.35 -6.10
N VAL A 546 -13.23 26.97 -5.98
CA VAL A 546 -12.49 26.88 -4.71
C VAL A 546 -12.73 28.10 -3.80
N PRO A 547 -12.65 29.36 -4.28
CA PRO A 547 -12.89 30.54 -3.43
C PRO A 547 -14.30 30.63 -2.83
N ASP A 548 -15.28 29.92 -3.38
CA ASP A 548 -16.70 30.01 -3.00
C ASP A 548 -17.18 28.82 -2.15
N LEU A 549 -16.26 27.93 -1.76
CA LEU A 549 -16.59 26.74 -0.97
C LEU A 549 -16.72 27.04 0.52
N GLU A 550 -17.84 26.62 1.12
CA GLU A 550 -18.12 26.73 2.56
C GLU A 550 -17.41 25.62 3.37
N GLU A 551 -17.17 25.87 4.66
CA GLU A 551 -16.40 24.99 5.56
C GLU A 551 -16.91 23.54 5.58
N PHE A 552 -18.24 23.33 5.63
CA PHE A 552 -18.83 21.98 5.66
C PHE A 552 -18.61 21.19 4.34
N GLN A 553 -18.49 21.89 3.20
CA GLN A 553 -18.22 21.27 1.90
C GLN A 553 -16.77 20.77 1.82
N TRP A 554 -15.85 21.52 2.44
CA TRP A 554 -14.48 21.08 2.64
C TRP A 554 -14.39 19.89 3.57
N THR A 555 -15.13 19.91 4.68
CA THR A 555 -15.18 18.78 5.61
C THR A 555 -15.67 17.51 4.93
N SER A 556 -16.75 17.56 4.13
CA SER A 556 -17.23 16.41 3.35
C SER A 556 -16.19 15.92 2.33
N LEU A 557 -15.59 16.82 1.54
CA LEU A 557 -14.55 16.44 0.58
C LEU A 557 -13.33 15.82 1.27
N LEU A 558 -12.99 16.29 2.47
CA LEU A 558 -11.91 15.73 3.27
C LEU A 558 -12.29 14.38 3.92
N GLN A 559 -13.56 14.14 4.25
CA GLN A 559 -14.02 12.88 4.83
C GLN A 559 -14.13 11.76 3.78
N ASP A 560 -14.62 12.09 2.59
CA ASP A 560 -14.90 11.11 1.52
C ASP A 560 -13.65 10.69 0.71
N LEU A 561 -12.46 11.19 1.08
CA LEU A 561 -11.18 10.77 0.50
C LEU A 561 -10.62 9.51 1.15
N ASP A 562 -11.12 9.14 2.33
CA ASP A 562 -10.81 7.85 2.92
C ASP A 562 -11.50 6.78 2.08
N PHE A 563 -10.80 5.67 1.82
CA PHE A 563 -11.29 4.59 0.96
C PHE A 563 -12.60 4.01 1.54
N ASP A 564 -13.76 4.49 1.11
CA ASP A 564 -15.05 3.84 1.34
C ASP A 564 -15.28 2.80 0.23
N PRO A 565 -15.26 1.49 0.55
CA PRO A 565 -15.55 0.44 -0.42
C PRO A 565 -16.93 0.60 -1.11
N SER A 566 -17.88 1.31 -0.49
CA SER A 566 -19.23 1.53 -1.02
C SER A 566 -19.25 2.44 -2.26
N ASN A 567 -18.23 3.26 -2.46
CA ASN A 567 -18.10 4.13 -3.63
C ASN A 567 -17.70 3.38 -4.91
N PHE A 568 -17.45 2.07 -4.82
CA PHE A 568 -16.91 1.23 -5.89
C PHE A 568 -17.78 0.02 -6.24
N SER A 569 -18.99 -0.09 -5.65
CA SER A 569 -19.95 -1.18 -5.92
C SER A 569 -20.98 -0.84 -6.97
#